data_AF-A0A9P6XKR4-F1
#
_entry.id   AF-A0A9P6XKR4-F1
#
_cell.length_a   1.000
_cell.length_b   1.000
_cell.length_c   1.000
_cell.angle_alpha   90.00
_cell.angle_beta   90.00
_cell.angle_gamma   90.00
#
_symmetry.space_group_name_H-M   'P 1'
#
loop_
_entity.id
_entity.type
_entity.pdbx_description
1 polymer ?
#
loop_
_entity_poly.entity_id
_entity_poly.type
_entity_poly.pdbx_seq_one_letter_code
_entity_poly.pdbx_strand_id
1 'polypeptide(L)'
;MLSEQKIIRLCNTCHLCHKQYSSLYSLRRHYQSIHNVEFKNRKQIGRRTNTNRYIYVEDPSFPGVSVHHACTGCSYHTRNLENLEKHILKEHEPYELEDQDEDDYSEDKKKESGRRKVRILSARHSRISAREESAEDLANEAMRIIIKKLDTCLVFDN
;
A
#
# COMPACT_ATOMS: atom_id res chain seq x y z
N MET A 1 0.27 38.82 3.53
CA MET A 1 -0.77 37.81 3.86
C MET A 1 -0.06 36.55 4.32
N LEU A 2 -0.10 36.24 5.60
CA LEU A 2 0.44 34.98 6.12
C LEU A 2 -0.49 33.88 5.59
N SER A 3 0.00 33.07 4.67
CA SER A 3 -0.75 31.88 4.25
C SER A 3 -0.80 30.94 5.45
N GLU A 4 -2.01 30.59 5.91
CA GLU A 4 -2.21 29.59 6.95
C GLU A 4 -1.82 28.21 6.40
N GLN A 5 -0.53 27.94 6.39
CA GLN A 5 -0.01 26.64 6.00
C GLN A 5 -0.52 25.58 6.98
N LYS A 6 -1.03 24.48 6.45
CA LYS A 6 -1.51 23.36 7.26
C LYS A 6 -0.35 22.42 7.57
N ILE A 7 -0.12 22.15 8.84
CA ILE A 7 0.86 21.15 9.26
C ILE A 7 0.23 19.76 9.12
N ILE A 8 0.88 18.89 8.36
CA ILE A 8 0.36 17.57 8.04
C ILE A 8 1.41 16.48 8.21
N ARG A 9 0.94 15.31 8.63
CA ARG A 9 1.70 14.06 8.64
C ARG A 9 1.10 13.12 7.61
N LEU A 10 1.97 12.48 6.83
CA LEU A 10 1.56 11.53 5.81
C LEU A 10 1.58 10.11 6.38
N CYS A 11 0.45 9.43 6.23
CA CYS A 11 0.33 7.99 6.49
C CYS A 11 0.24 7.23 5.17
N ASN A 12 0.99 6.12 5.09
CA ASN A 12 0.93 5.20 3.96
C ASN A 12 -0.09 4.10 4.27
N THR A 13 -1.36 4.39 4.00
CA THR A 13 -2.48 3.48 4.28
C THR A 13 -2.96 2.79 3.00
N CYS A 14 -3.21 1.49 3.07
CA CYS A 14 -3.91 0.77 2.00
C CYS A 14 -5.39 1.14 2.00
N HIS A 15 -5.95 1.54 0.86
CA HIS A 15 -7.38 1.86 0.78
C HIS A 15 -8.28 0.62 0.74
N LEU A 16 -7.73 -0.55 0.40
CA LEU A 16 -8.49 -1.80 0.28
C LEU A 16 -8.63 -2.51 1.63
N CYS A 17 -7.55 -2.56 2.43
CA CYS A 17 -7.53 -3.28 3.71
C CYS A 17 -7.16 -2.42 4.92
N HIS A 18 -6.95 -1.12 4.73
CA HIS A 18 -6.68 -0.13 5.78
C HIS A 18 -5.39 -0.35 6.59
N LYS A 19 -4.55 -1.34 6.23
CA LYS A 19 -3.24 -1.55 6.86
C LYS A 19 -2.31 -0.35 6.59
N GLN A 20 -1.57 0.06 7.62
CA GLN A 20 -0.61 1.16 7.57
C GLN A 20 0.82 0.65 7.41
N TYR A 21 1.64 1.39 6.67
CA TYR A 21 3.01 1.03 6.38
C TYR A 21 3.97 2.19 6.68
N SER A 22 5.18 1.84 7.09
CA SER A 22 6.25 2.81 7.40
C SER A 22 6.72 3.58 6.17
N SER A 23 6.61 3.01 4.96
CA SER A 23 7.05 3.63 3.73
C SER A 23 6.08 3.41 2.56
N LEU A 24 6.12 4.31 1.58
CA LEU A 24 5.41 4.14 0.31
C LEU A 24 5.87 2.91 -0.46
N TYR A 25 7.14 2.53 -0.32
CA TYR A 25 7.70 1.32 -0.93
C TYR A 25 7.05 0.05 -0.35
N SER A 26 6.95 -0.04 0.97
CA SER A 26 6.30 -1.17 1.66
C SER A 26 4.81 -1.27 1.32
N LEU A 27 4.10 -0.14 1.30
CA LEU A 27 2.69 -0.09 0.91
C LEU A 27 2.49 -0.54 -0.55
N ARG A 28 3.38 -0.12 -1.45
CA ARG A 28 3.36 -0.51 -2.85
C ARG A 28 3.57 -2.01 -3.03
N ARG A 29 4.56 -2.58 -2.35
CA ARG A 29 4.80 -4.04 -2.38
C ARG A 29 3.57 -4.78 -1.85
N HIS A 30 2.91 -4.23 -0.83
CA HIS A 30 1.66 -4.79 -0.32
C HIS A 30 0.52 -4.77 -1.36
N TYR A 31 0.32 -3.68 -2.11
CA TYR A 31 -0.66 -3.68 -3.21
C TYR A 31 -0.38 -4.80 -4.23
N GLN A 32 0.89 -5.00 -4.58
CA GLN A 32 1.28 -6.05 -5.53
C GLN A 32 1.09 -7.45 -4.94
N SER A 33 1.55 -7.71 -3.72
CA SER A 33 1.60 -9.08 -3.18
C SER A 33 0.32 -9.56 -2.51
N ILE A 34 -0.52 -8.64 -2.01
CA ILE A 34 -1.74 -8.98 -1.27
C ILE A 34 -2.99 -8.72 -2.09
N HIS A 35 -2.96 -7.68 -2.94
CA HIS A 35 -4.11 -7.29 -3.75
C HIS A 35 -3.92 -7.54 -5.23
N ASN A 36 -2.74 -8.03 -5.67
CA ASN A 36 -2.41 -8.22 -7.09
C ASN A 36 -2.66 -6.95 -7.92
N VAL A 37 -2.50 -5.77 -7.31
CA VAL A 37 -2.74 -4.46 -7.95
C VAL A 37 -1.43 -3.79 -8.33
N GLU A 38 -1.36 -3.35 -9.59
CA GLU A 38 -0.31 -2.47 -10.10
C GLU A 38 -0.86 -1.12 -10.57
N PHE A 39 0.01 -0.09 -10.57
CA PHE A 39 -0.36 1.28 -10.97
C PHE A 39 0.45 1.65 -12.22
N LYS A 40 -0.22 1.90 -13.37
CA LYS A 40 0.45 2.21 -14.64
C LYS A 40 1.06 3.61 -14.68
N ASN A 41 0.29 4.62 -14.25
CA ASN A 41 0.65 6.03 -14.40
C ASN A 41 1.40 6.58 -13.19
N ARG A 42 2.53 5.95 -12.83
CA ARG A 42 3.35 6.45 -11.72
C ARG A 42 4.18 7.65 -12.17
N LYS A 43 3.96 8.78 -11.52
CA LYS A 43 4.93 9.88 -11.55
C LYS A 43 6.05 9.52 -10.59
N GLN A 44 7.31 9.70 -10.97
CA GLN A 44 8.40 9.58 -10.01
C GLN A 44 8.17 10.65 -8.94
N ILE A 45 7.76 10.20 -7.75
CA ILE A 45 7.57 11.09 -6.60
C ILE A 45 8.94 11.20 -5.95
N GLY A 46 9.59 12.35 -6.10
CA GLY A 46 10.73 12.70 -5.28
C GLY A 46 10.33 12.91 -3.82
N ARG A 47 11.26 13.34 -2.97
CA ARG A 47 10.94 13.72 -1.59
C ARG A 47 9.87 14.83 -1.61
N ARG A 48 8.79 14.66 -0.85
CA ARG A 48 7.77 15.70 -0.68
C ARG A 48 8.38 16.83 0.14
N THR A 49 8.38 18.05 -0.41
CA THR A 49 8.91 19.26 0.23
C THR A 49 7.76 20.16 0.68
N ASN A 50 8.03 21.02 1.66
CA ASN A 50 7.05 22.00 2.14
C ASN A 50 6.59 22.91 1.00
N THR A 51 5.30 23.24 1.02
CA THR A 51 4.64 24.07 0.02
C THR A 51 3.95 25.26 0.68
N ASN A 52 3.46 26.21 -0.11
CA ASN A 52 2.67 27.33 0.40
C ASN A 52 1.34 26.90 1.07
N ARG A 53 0.94 25.62 0.94
CA ARG A 53 -0.29 25.08 1.54
C ARG A 53 -0.03 24.11 2.68
N TYR A 54 1.10 23.41 2.65
CA TYR A 54 1.36 22.29 3.54
C TYR A 54 2.80 22.29 4.07
N ILE A 55 2.93 22.09 5.37
CA ILE A 55 4.18 21.76 6.05
C ILE A 55 4.12 20.28 6.39
N TYR A 56 5.09 19.50 5.92
CA TYR A 56 5.16 18.06 6.17
C TYR A 56 6.02 17.78 7.40
N VAL A 57 5.46 17.05 8.36
CA VAL A 57 6.15 16.60 9.57
C VAL A 57 6.05 15.09 9.72
N GLU A 58 7.06 14.49 10.35
CA GLU A 58 7.09 13.04 10.63
C GLU A 58 6.53 12.70 12.01
N ASP A 59 6.75 13.59 12.98
CA ASP A 59 6.34 13.42 14.37
C ASP A 59 4.81 13.60 14.54
N PRO A 60 4.07 12.58 14.97
CA PRO A 60 2.64 12.68 15.28
C PRO A 60 2.33 13.57 16.48
N SER A 61 3.31 13.86 17.34
CA SER A 61 3.16 14.67 18.54
C SER A 61 3.22 16.17 18.25
N PHE A 62 3.50 16.55 17.00
CA PHE A 62 3.62 17.95 16.61
C PHE A 62 2.28 18.69 16.81
N PRO A 63 2.25 19.83 17.53
CA PRO A 63 1.00 20.55 17.81
C PRO A 63 0.23 20.94 16.54
N GLY A 64 -1.05 20.58 16.49
CA GLY A 64 -1.93 20.92 15.36
C GLY A 64 -1.67 20.10 14.08
N VAL A 65 -0.90 19.01 14.15
CA VAL A 65 -0.68 18.12 13.00
C VAL A 65 -1.97 17.42 12.58
N SER A 66 -2.26 17.46 11.29
CA SER A 66 -3.35 16.69 10.68
C SER A 66 -2.80 15.49 9.91
N VAL A 67 -3.37 14.31 10.14
CA VAL A 67 -3.01 13.10 9.39
C VAL A 67 -3.69 13.08 8.03
N HIS A 68 -2.90 12.80 6.99
CA HIS A 68 -3.33 12.67 5.61
C HIS A 68 -2.87 11.31 5.05
N HIS A 69 -3.71 10.64 4.27
CA HIS A 69 -3.37 9.43 3.52
C HIS A 69 -2.70 9.79 2.18
N ALA A 70 -1.52 9.21 1.95
CA ALA A 70 -0.70 9.47 0.78
C ALA A 70 -1.03 8.51 -0.38
N CYS A 71 -1.13 9.05 -1.60
CA CYS A 71 -1.09 8.23 -2.81
C CYS A 71 0.32 7.66 -3.03
N THR A 72 0.40 6.41 -3.50
CA THR A 72 1.64 5.68 -3.84
C THR A 72 2.14 5.93 -5.25
N GLY A 73 1.28 6.46 -6.13
CA GLY A 73 1.55 6.73 -7.54
C GLY A 73 1.79 8.21 -7.88
N CYS A 74 1.40 9.14 -7.02
CA CYS A 74 1.74 10.57 -7.16
C CYS A 74 1.81 11.33 -5.82
N SER A 75 2.02 12.65 -5.89
CA SER A 75 2.10 13.53 -4.71
C SER A 75 0.75 13.83 -4.04
N TYR A 76 -0.36 13.29 -4.56
CA TYR A 76 -1.68 13.49 -3.98
C TYR A 76 -1.77 12.91 -2.57
N HIS A 77 -2.53 13.59 -1.71
CA HIS A 77 -2.83 13.16 -0.36
C HIS A 77 -4.15 13.77 0.12
N THR A 78 -4.83 13.13 1.06
CA THR A 78 -6.14 13.57 1.57
C THR A 78 -6.40 13.07 2.99
N ARG A 79 -7.25 13.75 3.76
CA ARG A 79 -7.67 13.29 5.09
C ARG A 79 -8.63 12.10 5.04
N ASN A 80 -9.33 11.91 3.92
CA ASN A 80 -10.37 10.89 3.77
C ASN A 80 -9.88 9.78 2.83
N LEU A 81 -9.90 8.54 3.32
CA LEU A 81 -9.48 7.36 2.57
C LEU A 81 -10.35 7.08 1.33
N GLU A 82 -11.65 7.37 1.38
CA GLU A 82 -12.56 7.24 0.23
C GLU A 82 -12.16 8.19 -0.91
N ASN A 83 -11.70 9.40 -0.56
CA ASN A 83 -11.18 10.33 -1.56
C ASN A 83 -9.86 9.84 -2.16
N LEU A 84 -9.06 9.09 -1.39
CA LEU A 84 -7.82 8.48 -1.89
C LEU A 84 -8.14 7.35 -2.87
N GLU A 85 -9.11 6.49 -2.54
CA GLU A 85 -9.60 5.44 -3.43
C GLU A 85 -10.11 6.03 -4.76
N LYS A 86 -11.03 7.00 -4.70
CA LYS A 86 -11.54 7.70 -5.90
C LYS A 86 -10.41 8.29 -6.74
N HIS A 87 -9.41 8.91 -6.09
CA HIS A 87 -8.24 9.43 -6.78
C HIS A 87 -7.44 8.32 -7.47
N ILE A 88 -7.17 7.21 -6.79
CA ILE A 88 -6.39 6.09 -7.33
C ILE A 88 -7.11 5.48 -8.55
N LEU A 89 -8.40 5.19 -8.43
CA LEU A 89 -9.21 4.63 -9.51
C LEU A 89 -9.22 5.55 -10.74
N LYS A 90 -9.33 6.86 -10.51
CA LYS A 90 -9.41 7.84 -11.60
C LYS A 90 -8.06 8.11 -12.28
N GLU A 91 -6.99 8.29 -11.51
CA GLU A 91 -5.72 8.83 -12.02
C GLU A 91 -4.66 7.76 -12.27
N HIS A 92 -4.76 6.61 -11.60
CA HIS A 92 -3.74 5.56 -11.65
C HIS A 92 -4.19 4.25 -12.29
N GLU A 93 -5.47 4.14 -12.68
CA GLU A 93 -6.08 3.00 -13.39
C GLU A 93 -5.53 1.65 -12.87
N PRO A 94 -5.80 1.31 -11.60
CA PRO A 94 -5.32 0.06 -11.03
C PRO A 94 -5.91 -1.12 -11.80
N TYR A 95 -5.09 -2.13 -12.05
CA TYR A 95 -5.51 -3.37 -12.68
C TYR A 95 -5.11 -4.54 -11.80
N GLU A 96 -5.97 -5.56 -11.77
CA GLU A 96 -5.67 -6.85 -11.16
C GLU A 96 -4.80 -7.65 -12.13
N LEU A 97 -3.72 -8.22 -11.61
CA LEU A 97 -3.00 -9.29 -12.27
C LEU A 97 -3.83 -10.56 -12.12
N GLU A 98 -4.28 -11.14 -13.23
CA GLU A 98 -4.82 -12.49 -13.23
C GLU A 98 -3.64 -13.45 -13.04
N ASP A 99 -3.71 -14.30 -12.02
CA ASP A 99 -2.80 -15.43 -11.86
C ASP A 99 -3.00 -16.34 -13.09
N GLN A 100 -1.92 -16.68 -13.79
CA GLN A 100 -1.98 -17.70 -14.82
C GLN A 100 -2.17 -19.02 -14.11
N ASP A 101 -3.37 -19.60 -14.21
CA ASP A 101 -3.56 -21.02 -13.94
C ASP A 101 -2.57 -21.77 -14.86
N GLU A 102 -1.60 -22.45 -14.25
CA GLU A 102 -0.64 -23.31 -14.94
C GLU A 102 -1.38 -24.54 -15.48
N ASP A 103 -1.99 -24.39 -16.65
CA ASP A 103 -2.40 -25.53 -17.44
C ASP A 103 -1.19 -26.08 -18.19
N ASP A 104 -0.66 -27.17 -17.65
CA ASP A 104 0.22 -28.17 -18.25
C ASP A 104 -0.15 -28.48 -19.71
N TYR A 105 0.69 -28.09 -20.68
CA TYR A 105 0.88 -28.86 -21.92
C TYR A 105 2.20 -28.52 -22.62
N SER A 106 2.88 -29.59 -23.03
CA SER A 106 4.23 -29.72 -23.57
C SER A 106 4.59 -28.91 -24.84
N GLU A 107 5.92 -28.69 -24.99
CA GLU A 107 6.70 -28.10 -26.09
C GLU A 107 6.08 -28.08 -27.50
N ASP A 108 6.05 -26.90 -28.17
CA ASP A 108 6.90 -26.63 -29.34
C ASP A 108 6.81 -25.17 -29.84
N LYS A 109 7.96 -24.64 -30.26
CA LYS A 109 8.27 -23.38 -30.98
C LYS A 109 7.16 -22.34 -31.24
N LYS A 110 7.40 -21.10 -30.77
CA LYS A 110 7.83 -19.92 -31.58
C LYS A 110 7.83 -18.63 -30.73
N LYS A 111 8.78 -17.75 -31.07
CA LYS A 111 8.97 -16.41 -30.51
C LYS A 111 7.71 -15.57 -30.72
N GLU A 112 7.01 -15.21 -29.65
CA GLU A 112 6.08 -14.08 -29.69
C GLU A 112 5.96 -13.48 -28.29
N SER A 113 6.14 -12.16 -28.20
CA SER A 113 6.14 -11.39 -26.96
C SER A 113 4.81 -11.56 -26.23
N GLY A 114 4.82 -12.33 -25.13
CA GLY A 114 3.65 -12.64 -24.32
C GLY A 114 2.93 -11.39 -23.83
N ARG A 115 1.79 -11.08 -24.45
CA ARG A 115 0.87 -10.03 -24.04
C ARG A 115 0.10 -10.54 -22.82
N ARG A 116 0.58 -10.24 -21.61
CA ARG A 116 -0.14 -10.51 -20.35
C ARG A 116 -1.57 -9.96 -20.47
N LYS A 117 -2.58 -10.79 -20.21
CA LYS A 117 -3.98 -10.35 -20.14
C LYS A 117 -4.15 -9.50 -18.87
N VAL A 118 -4.81 -8.36 -19.01
CA VAL A 118 -4.97 -7.36 -17.95
C VAL A 118 -6.45 -6.97 -17.92
N ARG A 119 -7.08 -7.02 -16.74
CA ARG A 119 -8.45 -6.53 -16.55
C ARG A 119 -8.43 -5.21 -15.78
N ILE A 120 -9.07 -4.21 -16.37
CA ILE A 120 -9.20 -2.87 -15.80
C ILE A 120 -10.29 -2.93 -14.73
N LEU A 121 -9.96 -2.52 -13.50
CA LEU A 121 -10.93 -2.41 -12.43
C LEU A 121 -11.91 -1.27 -12.74
N SER A 122 -13.18 -1.60 -13.00
CA SER A 122 -14.25 -0.60 -13.17
C SER A 122 -14.79 -0.15 -11.81
N ALA A 123 -15.39 1.05 -11.76
CA ALA A 123 -15.92 1.70 -10.54
C ALA A 123 -17.11 0.97 -9.85
N ARG A 124 -17.38 -0.29 -10.20
CA ARG A 124 -18.37 -1.16 -9.57
C ARG A 124 -17.76 -2.54 -9.35
N HIS A 125 -17.07 -2.72 -8.23
CA HIS A 125 -16.99 -3.97 -7.47
C HIS A 125 -16.65 -3.57 -6.03
N SER A 126 -17.58 -3.70 -5.08
CA SER A 126 -18.08 -4.95 -4.49
C SER A 126 -17.01 -5.63 -3.65
N ARG A 127 -17.17 -5.52 -2.32
CA ARG A 127 -16.66 -6.42 -1.25
C ARG A 127 -15.67 -7.47 -1.77
N ILE A 128 -14.41 -7.10 -1.95
CA ILE A 128 -13.36 -8.09 -2.13
C ILE A 128 -12.92 -8.48 -0.73
N SER A 129 -13.37 -9.68 -0.35
CA SER A 129 -12.95 -10.50 0.77
C SER A 129 -11.90 -9.84 1.68
N ALA A 130 -12.36 -9.29 2.81
CA ALA A 130 -11.54 -9.43 4.00
C ALA A 130 -11.31 -10.93 4.15
N ARG A 131 -10.13 -11.42 3.74
CA ARG A 131 -9.65 -12.72 4.20
C ARG A 131 -9.80 -12.63 5.71
N GLU A 132 -10.78 -13.36 6.25
CA GLU A 132 -10.75 -13.74 7.65
C GLU A 132 -9.32 -14.22 7.87
N GLU A 133 -8.55 -13.48 8.67
CA GLU A 133 -7.20 -13.92 9.03
C GLU A 133 -7.42 -15.32 9.62
N SER A 134 -6.95 -16.35 8.92
CA SER A 134 -7.14 -17.73 9.36
C SER A 134 -6.62 -17.82 10.79
N ALA A 135 -7.27 -18.60 11.64
CA ALA A 135 -6.77 -18.84 12.99
C ALA A 135 -5.29 -19.27 12.98
N GLU A 136 -4.84 -19.89 11.89
CA GLU A 136 -3.44 -20.23 11.62
C GLU A 136 -2.54 -19.01 11.41
N ASP A 137 -2.97 -17.98 10.69
CA ASP A 137 -2.18 -16.76 10.46
C ASP A 137 -1.96 -15.99 11.77
N LEU A 138 -3.00 -15.93 12.61
CA LEU A 138 -2.92 -15.30 13.94
C LEU A 138 -2.04 -16.13 14.89
N ALA A 139 -2.12 -17.46 14.85
CA ALA A 139 -1.28 -18.36 15.63
C ALA A 139 0.20 -18.28 15.20
N ASN A 140 0.47 -18.16 13.89
CA ASN A 140 1.81 -18.03 13.35
C ASN A 140 2.46 -16.69 13.75
N GLU A 141 1.71 -15.60 13.77
CA GLU A 141 2.22 -14.31 14.25
C GLU A 141 2.42 -14.30 15.77
N ALA A 142 1.49 -14.91 16.55
CA ALA A 142 1.67 -15.08 17.99
C ALA A 142 2.92 -15.90 18.33
N MET A 143 3.16 -17.00 17.62
CA MET A 143 4.37 -17.81 17.79
C MET A 143 5.64 -17.03 17.45
N ARG A 144 5.66 -16.22 16.39
CA ARG A 144 6.80 -15.35 16.06
C ARG A 144 7.11 -14.35 17.17
N ILE A 145 6.08 -13.76 17.79
CA ILE A 145 6.23 -12.81 18.89
C ILE A 145 6.81 -13.52 20.13
N ILE A 146 6.36 -14.74 20.43
CA ILE A 146 6.86 -15.53 21.56
C ILE A 146 8.33 -15.90 21.35
N ILE A 147 8.71 -16.38 20.17
CA ILE A 147 10.10 -16.75 19.84
C ILE A 147 11.03 -15.54 20.01
N LYS A 148 10.65 -14.36 19.50
CA LYS A 148 11.42 -13.13 19.69
C LYS A 148 11.58 -12.72 21.15
N LYS A 149 10.57 -12.96 22.00
CA LYS A 149 10.65 -12.68 23.43
C LYS A 149 11.57 -13.67 24.16
N LEU A 150 11.60 -14.93 23.73
CA LEU A 150 12.49 -15.94 24.30
C LEU A 150 13.96 -15.67 23.95
N ASP A 151 14.24 -15.23 22.72
CA ASP A 151 15.61 -14.84 22.31
C ASP A 151 16.15 -13.64 23.11
N THR A 152 15.28 -12.72 23.54
CA THR A 152 15.70 -11.60 24.39
C THR A 152 15.92 -11.97 25.86
N CYS A 153 15.46 -13.14 26.30
CA CYS A 153 15.65 -13.61 27.68
C CYS A 153 16.94 -14.43 27.88
N LEU A 154 17.66 -14.80 26.82
CA LEU A 154 18.90 -15.59 26.90
C LEU A 154 20.19 -14.73 26.94
N VAL A 155 20.07 -13.42 27.15
CA VAL A 155 21.23 -12.50 27.25
C VAL A 155 21.34 -11.89 28.65
N PHE A 156 21.14 -12.67 29.70
CA PHE A 156 21.56 -12.34 31.07
C PHE A 156 21.79 -13.64 31.84
N ASP A 157 22.92 -14.29 31.59
CA ASP A 157 23.64 -15.11 32.58
C ASP A 157 24.98 -15.54 31.97
N ASN A 158 25.97 -14.64 32.05
CA ASN A 158 27.40 -14.96 32.21
C ASN A 158 28.17 -13.70 32.59
#